data_AF-A0A8S9HXH0-F1
#
_entry.id   AF-A0A8S9HXH0-F1
#
_cell.length_a   1.000
_cell.length_b   1.000
_cell.length_c   1.000
_cell.angle_alpha   90.00
_cell.angle_beta   90.00
_cell.angle_gamma   90.00
#
_symmetry.space_group_name_H-M   'P 1'
#
loop_
_entity.id
_entity.type
_entity.pdbx_description
1 polymer ?
#
loop_
_entity_poly.entity_id
_entity_poly.type
_entity_poly.pdbx_seq_one_letter_code
_entity_poly.pdbx_strand_id
1 'polypeptide(L)'
;MIEDGYGLLWNAFRKANFTEDDVAFLTKQWYTGILARIRINAFRIDLVGGPCGEDLLSLAAASVEGEGAVGHAVYMLPSFYNHDCDPNAHIFWLQNADARLMTLRDVEEGEELRICYIDASMGYEARQTLLSQGFGFCCNCLRCQSRD
;
A
#
# COMPACT_ATOMS: atom_id res chain seq x y z
N MET A 1 -16.19 15.57 -3.36
CA MET A 1 -16.66 14.84 -2.16
C MET A 1 -17.10 13.44 -2.55
N ILE A 2 -17.21 12.49 -1.60
CA ILE A 2 -17.61 11.09 -1.88
C ILE A 2 -18.89 11.00 -2.73
N GLU A 3 -19.84 11.92 -2.49
CA GLU A 3 -21.10 12.00 -3.24
C GLU A 3 -20.90 12.30 -4.73
N ASP A 4 -19.95 13.17 -5.07
CA ASP A 4 -19.64 13.52 -6.46
C ASP A 4 -19.04 12.30 -7.20
N GLY A 5 -18.14 11.56 -6.53
CA GLY A 5 -17.50 10.38 -7.10
C GLY A 5 -18.49 9.22 -7.34
N TYR A 6 -19.41 9.00 -6.40
CA TYR A 6 -20.48 8.02 -6.56
C TYR A 6 -21.36 8.35 -7.78
N GLY A 7 -21.77 9.61 -7.91
CA GLY A 7 -22.55 10.08 -9.06
C GLY A 7 -21.82 9.90 -10.39
N LEU A 8 -20.51 10.19 -10.43
CA LEU A 8 -19.69 9.98 -11.62
C LEU A 8 -19.62 8.51 -12.02
N LEU A 9 -19.38 7.60 -11.08
CA LEU A 9 -19.34 6.16 -11.35
C LEU A 9 -20.68 5.65 -11.86
N TRP A 10 -21.78 6.04 -11.21
CA TRP A 10 -23.14 5.70 -11.64
C TRP A 10 -23.43 6.17 -13.07
N ASN A 11 -23.08 7.42 -13.37
CA ASN A 11 -23.24 7.99 -14.71
C ASN A 11 -22.39 7.27 -15.76
N ALA A 12 -21.19 6.79 -15.40
CA ALA A 12 -20.35 6.01 -16.29
C ALA A 12 -21.00 4.67 -16.65
N PHE A 13 -21.55 3.93 -15.68
CA PHE A 13 -22.27 2.67 -15.93
C PHE A 13 -23.48 2.88 -16.83
N ARG A 14 -24.29 3.92 -16.59
CA ARG A 14 -25.42 4.26 -17.47
C ARG A 14 -24.98 4.56 -18.91
N LYS A 15 -23.89 5.31 -19.09
CA LYS A 15 -23.33 5.61 -20.43
C LYS A 15 -22.79 4.35 -21.13
N ALA A 16 -22.38 3.35 -20.36
CA ALA A 16 -21.93 2.05 -20.86
C ALA A 16 -23.09 1.03 -21.05
N ASN A 17 -24.34 1.50 -21.02
CA ASN A 17 -25.56 0.69 -21.22
C ASN A 17 -25.80 -0.42 -20.18
N PHE A 18 -25.27 -0.28 -18.96
CA PHE A 18 -25.68 -1.14 -17.85
C PHE A 18 -27.10 -0.78 -17.38
N THR A 19 -27.92 -1.80 -17.13
CA THR A 19 -29.29 -1.64 -16.62
C THR A 19 -29.30 -1.39 -15.10
N GLU A 20 -30.43 -0.96 -14.55
CA GLU A 20 -30.55 -0.76 -13.09
C GLU A 20 -30.35 -2.07 -12.31
N ASP A 21 -30.79 -3.20 -12.88
CA ASP A 21 -30.58 -4.53 -12.28
C ASP A 21 -29.09 -4.92 -12.29
N ASP A 22 -28.35 -4.59 -13.35
CA ASP A 22 -26.90 -4.88 -13.44
C ASP A 22 -26.09 -4.14 -12.37
N VAL A 23 -26.56 -2.97 -11.94
CA VAL A 23 -25.88 -2.13 -10.93
C VAL A 23 -26.64 -2.04 -9.62
N ALA A 24 -27.57 -2.96 -9.34
CA ALA A 24 -28.32 -2.97 -8.09
C ALA A 24 -27.42 -3.06 -6.84
N PHE A 25 -26.21 -3.61 -6.97
CA PHE A 25 -25.21 -3.66 -5.89
C PHE A 25 -24.56 -2.29 -5.60
N LEU A 26 -24.56 -1.38 -6.58
CA LEU A 26 -23.84 -0.10 -6.56
C LEU A 26 -24.57 0.93 -5.70
N THR A 27 -24.62 0.68 -4.40
CA THR A 27 -25.14 1.63 -3.41
C THR A 27 -24.05 2.61 -2.95
N LYS A 28 -24.43 3.75 -2.36
CA LYS A 28 -23.47 4.65 -1.71
C LYS A 28 -22.63 3.94 -0.63
N GLN A 29 -23.24 3.01 0.10
CA GLN A 29 -22.56 2.19 1.11
C GLN A 29 -21.53 1.26 0.48
N TRP A 30 -21.89 0.58 -0.61
CA TRP A 30 -20.96 -0.26 -1.37
C TRP A 30 -19.76 0.56 -1.87
N TYR A 31 -20.02 1.71 -2.50
CA TYR A 31 -18.98 2.58 -3.04
C TYR A 31 -18.02 3.06 -1.95
N THR A 32 -18.56 3.52 -0.82
CA THR A 32 -17.78 3.96 0.33
C THR A 32 -16.94 2.81 0.90
N GLY A 33 -17.53 1.62 1.01
CA GLY A 33 -16.83 0.44 1.50
C GLY A 33 -15.70 -0.02 0.59
N ILE A 34 -15.85 0.08 -0.73
CA ILE A 34 -14.77 -0.23 -1.68
C ILE A 34 -13.65 0.80 -1.59
N LEU A 35 -13.98 2.10 -1.56
CA LEU A 35 -12.96 3.14 -1.41
C LEU A 35 -12.18 3.02 -0.11
N ALA A 36 -12.83 2.68 1.01
CA ALA A 36 -12.16 2.45 2.28
C ALA A 36 -11.16 1.28 2.19
N ARG A 37 -11.56 0.17 1.56
CA ARG A 37 -10.69 -1.00 1.35
C ARG A 37 -9.52 -0.67 0.44
N ILE A 38 -9.76 0.00 -0.68
CA ILE A 38 -8.69 0.43 -1.60
C ILE A 38 -7.73 1.36 -0.85
N ARG A 39 -8.22 2.35 -0.11
CA ARG A 39 -7.37 3.31 0.61
C ARG A 39 -6.43 2.63 1.61
N ILE A 40 -6.89 1.63 2.35
CA ILE A 40 -6.09 0.97 3.39
C ILE A 40 -5.15 -0.10 2.80
N ASN A 41 -5.46 -0.65 1.62
CA ASN A 41 -4.75 -1.79 1.04
C ASN A 41 -3.97 -1.48 -0.25
N ALA A 42 -4.07 -0.25 -0.76
CA ALA A 42 -3.34 0.16 -1.95
C ALA A 42 -1.86 0.39 -1.61
N PHE A 43 -1.00 -0.22 -2.41
CA PHE A 43 0.44 -0.02 -2.37
C PHE A 43 0.82 0.99 -3.44
N ARG A 44 1.71 1.92 -3.08
CA ARG A 44 2.47 2.70 -4.05
C ARG A 44 3.46 1.74 -4.71
N ILE A 45 3.45 1.69 -6.05
CA ILE A 45 4.39 0.89 -6.83
C ILE A 45 5.54 1.80 -7.22
N ASP A 46 6.70 1.54 -6.65
CA ASP A 46 7.95 2.15 -7.08
C ASP A 46 8.67 1.17 -8.02
N LEU A 47 8.64 1.46 -9.32
CA LEU A 47 9.40 0.69 -10.30
C LEU A 47 10.81 1.27 -10.36
N VAL A 48 11.80 0.44 -10.07
CA VAL A 48 13.18 0.83 -10.29
C VAL A 48 13.40 0.81 -11.81
N GLY A 49 13.39 1.99 -12.42
CA GLY A 49 13.64 2.18 -13.84
C GLY A 49 15.10 1.85 -14.16
N GLY A 50 15.36 0.58 -14.47
CA GLY A 50 16.64 0.15 -15.03
C GLY A 50 16.47 -1.16 -15.80
N PRO A 51 17.02 -1.30 -17.02
CA PRO A 51 17.04 -2.58 -17.71
C PRO A 51 17.76 -3.62 -16.84
N CYS A 52 17.31 -4.88 -16.92
CA CYS A 52 17.94 -6.01 -16.24
C CYS A 52 19.44 -6.02 -16.57
N GLY A 53 20.29 -5.66 -15.60
CA GLY A 53 21.75 -5.62 -15.77
C GLY A 53 22.51 -4.44 -15.15
N GLU A 54 21.87 -3.50 -14.46
CA GLU A 54 22.60 -2.38 -13.84
C GLU A 54 23.20 -2.70 -12.46
N ASP A 55 24.37 -2.09 -12.21
CA ASP A 55 25.16 -2.15 -10.99
C ASP A 55 24.32 -1.76 -9.76
N LEU A 56 24.62 -2.39 -8.62
CA LEU A 56 23.93 -2.22 -7.33
C LEU A 56 23.88 -0.74 -6.91
N LEU A 57 24.88 0.04 -7.36
CA LEU A 57 24.99 1.47 -7.18
C LEU A 57 23.89 2.27 -7.89
N SER A 58 23.51 1.87 -9.11
CA SER A 58 22.45 2.52 -9.89
C SER A 58 21.07 2.30 -9.26
N LEU A 59 20.81 1.09 -8.76
CA LEU A 59 19.57 0.78 -8.04
C LEU A 59 19.45 1.59 -6.75
N ALA A 60 20.57 1.76 -6.03
CA ALA A 60 20.62 2.59 -4.83
C ALA A 60 20.36 4.07 -5.16
N ALA A 61 20.96 4.61 -6.22
CA ALA A 61 20.74 5.99 -6.66
C ALA A 61 19.27 6.24 -7.06
N ALA A 62 18.67 5.35 -7.86
CA ALA A 62 17.27 5.44 -8.26
C ALA A 62 16.30 5.39 -7.06
N SER A 63 16.66 4.66 -6.00
CA SER A 63 15.89 4.60 -4.76
C SER A 63 15.92 5.92 -3.96
N VAL A 64 16.99 6.71 -4.11
CA VAL A 64 17.16 8.01 -3.44
C VAL A 64 16.48 9.13 -4.21
N GLU A 65 16.44 9.06 -5.54
CA GLU A 65 15.88 10.13 -6.39
C GLU A 65 14.34 10.17 -6.40
N GLY A 66 13.66 9.08 -5.99
CA GLY A 66 12.20 9.08 -5.85
C GLY A 66 11.41 9.23 -7.16
N GLU A 67 12.09 9.23 -8.30
CA GLU A 67 11.53 9.29 -9.65
C GLU A 67 11.12 7.88 -10.13
N GLY A 68 10.17 7.25 -9.45
CA GLY A 68 9.81 5.86 -9.79
C GLY A 68 8.38 5.42 -9.49
N ALA A 69 7.51 6.32 -9.00
CA ALA A 69 6.14 5.94 -8.69
C ALA A 69 5.31 5.82 -9.96
N VAL A 70 5.12 4.59 -10.43
CA VAL A 70 4.41 4.30 -11.69
C VAL A 70 2.91 4.12 -11.46
N GLY A 71 2.46 3.93 -10.21
CA GLY A 71 1.03 3.92 -9.88
C GLY A 71 0.71 3.39 -8.49
N HIS A 72 -0.57 3.05 -8.30
CA HIS A 72 -1.08 2.35 -7.12
C HIS A 72 -1.75 1.05 -7.54
N ALA A 73 -1.59 -0.02 -6.76
CA ALA A 73 -2.35 -1.25 -6.94
C ALA A 73 -2.70 -1.91 -5.61
N VAL A 74 -3.71 -2.76 -5.65
CA VAL A 74 -4.10 -3.61 -4.52
C VAL A 74 -3.61 -5.03 -4.81
N TYR A 75 -2.77 -5.56 -3.92
CA TYR A 75 -2.27 -6.93 -4.03
C TYR A 75 -2.87 -7.77 -2.92
N MET A 76 -3.76 -8.69 -3.29
CA MET A 76 -4.57 -9.45 -2.32
C MET A 76 -3.75 -10.13 -1.23
N LEU A 77 -2.64 -10.80 -1.57
CA LEU A 77 -1.81 -11.50 -0.59
C LEU A 77 -0.97 -10.52 0.27
N PRO A 78 -0.22 -9.56 -0.32
CA PRO A 78 0.44 -8.51 0.44
C PRO A 78 -0.43 -7.70 1.39
N SER A 79 -1.70 -7.49 1.07
CA SER A 79 -2.67 -6.79 1.93
C SER A 79 -2.93 -7.47 3.29
N PHE A 80 -2.45 -8.71 3.50
CA PHE A 80 -2.55 -9.39 4.79
C PHE A 80 -1.35 -9.17 5.73
N TYR A 81 -0.23 -8.62 5.25
CA TYR A 81 0.94 -8.39 6.13
C TYR A 81 0.71 -7.18 7.00
N ASN A 82 0.86 -7.35 8.32
CA ASN A 82 0.72 -6.27 9.27
C ASN A 82 1.94 -5.35 9.30
N HIS A 83 1.75 -4.20 9.94
CA HIS A 83 2.78 -3.18 10.08
C HIS A 83 3.76 -3.47 11.22
N ASP A 84 5.04 -3.21 10.98
CA ASP A 84 6.05 -2.93 12.01
C ASP A 84 6.93 -1.74 11.57
N CYS A 85 7.37 -0.90 12.51
CA CYS A 85 8.32 0.19 12.21
C CYS A 85 9.76 -0.32 12.05
N ASP A 86 10.03 -1.56 12.48
CA ASP A 86 11.26 -2.32 12.23
C ASP A 86 10.90 -3.69 11.61
N PRO A 87 10.49 -3.71 10.34
CA PRO A 87 9.92 -4.89 9.72
C PRO A 87 10.95 -6.01 9.52
N ASN A 88 10.49 -7.25 9.49
CA ASN A 88 11.31 -8.41 9.10
C ASN A 88 11.17 -8.77 7.62
N ALA A 89 10.27 -8.11 6.88
CA ALA A 89 10.07 -8.31 5.46
C ALA A 89 9.85 -7.00 4.70
N HIS A 90 10.19 -7.01 3.42
CA HIS A 90 10.02 -5.88 2.50
C HIS A 90 9.39 -6.34 1.19
N ILE A 91 8.51 -5.50 0.64
CA ILE A 91 7.89 -5.73 -0.67
C ILE A 91 8.57 -4.81 -1.68
N PHE A 92 8.96 -5.39 -2.82
CA PHE A 92 9.45 -4.67 -3.97
C PHE A 92 8.73 -5.12 -5.23
N TRP A 93 8.78 -4.31 -6.28
CA TRP A 93 8.08 -4.57 -7.55
C TRP A 93 9.05 -4.77 -8.69
N LEU A 94 8.78 -5.78 -9.52
CA LEU A 94 9.46 -5.97 -10.80
C LEU A 94 8.89 -5.00 -11.84
N GLN A 95 9.56 -4.83 -12.99
CA GLN A 95 9.11 -3.92 -14.06
C GLN A 95 7.67 -4.19 -14.54
N ASN A 96 7.17 -5.42 -14.43
CA ASN A 96 5.80 -5.79 -14.78
C ASN A 96 4.78 -5.57 -13.65
N ALA A 97 5.17 -4.86 -12.58
CA ALA A 97 4.40 -4.65 -11.35
C ALA A 97 4.11 -5.93 -10.54
N ASP A 98 4.81 -7.05 -10.78
CA ASP A 98 4.71 -8.19 -9.87
C ASP A 98 5.36 -7.85 -8.53
N ALA A 99 4.59 -7.98 -7.45
CA ALA A 99 5.08 -7.81 -6.09
C ALA A 99 5.88 -9.04 -5.66
N ARG A 100 7.07 -8.82 -5.10
CA ARG A 100 7.92 -9.83 -4.48
C ARG A 100 8.13 -9.46 -3.03
N LEU A 101 8.15 -10.47 -2.15
CA LEU A 101 8.47 -10.32 -0.75
C LEU A 101 9.87 -10.89 -0.49
N MET A 102 10.68 -10.16 0.26
CA MET A 102 11.99 -10.60 0.73
C MET A 102 12.09 -10.38 2.24
N THR A 103 12.68 -11.33 2.96
CA THR A 103 13.00 -11.15 4.37
C THR A 103 14.24 -10.26 4.52
N LEU A 104 14.22 -9.39 5.52
CA LEU A 104 15.33 -8.45 5.82
C LEU A 104 16.35 -9.04 6.81
N ARG A 105 16.00 -10.17 7.42
CA ARG A 105 16.81 -10.96 8.34
C ARG A 105 16.29 -12.40 8.34
N ASP A 106 16.96 -13.26 9.10
CA ASP A 106 16.44 -14.59 9.40
C ASP A 106 15.10 -14.48 10.15
N VAL A 107 14.16 -15.36 9.78
CA VAL A 107 12.80 -15.42 10.31
C VAL A 107 12.56 -16.84 10.79
N GLU A 108 12.14 -16.97 12.05
CA GLU A 108 11.89 -18.27 12.66
C GLU A 108 10.52 -18.84 12.28
N GLU A 109 10.36 -20.16 12.39
CA GLU A 109 9.05 -20.79 12.16
C GLU A 109 7.99 -20.24 13.14
N GLY A 110 6.86 -19.81 12.59
CA GLY A 110 5.77 -19.21 13.38
C GLY A 110 5.93 -17.73 13.67
N GLU A 111 7.05 -17.10 13.28
CA GLU A 111 7.19 -15.65 13.36
C GLU A 111 6.31 -14.96 12.30
N GLU A 112 5.57 -13.93 12.71
CA GLU A 112 4.74 -13.15 11.80
C GLU A 112 5.61 -12.30 10.85
N LEU A 113 5.36 -12.39 9.55
CA LEU A 113 5.95 -11.49 8.57
C LEU A 113 5.25 -10.13 8.63
N ARG A 114 6.03 -9.07 8.84
CA ARG A 114 5.55 -7.69 8.93
C ARG A 114 6.34 -6.79 8.00
N ILE A 115 5.64 -5.80 7.44
CA ILE A 115 6.18 -4.80 6.51
C ILE A 115 6.05 -3.40 7.11
N CYS A 116 6.76 -2.41 6.57
CA CYS A 116 6.53 -1.01 6.95
C CYS A 116 5.53 -0.35 6.00
N TYR A 117 4.47 0.26 6.54
CA TYR A 117 3.44 0.95 5.73
C TYR A 117 3.80 2.40 5.40
N ILE A 118 4.77 2.95 6.12
CA ILE A 118 5.13 4.37 6.13
C ILE A 118 6.65 4.50 5.97
N ASP A 119 7.14 5.72 5.89
CA ASP A 119 8.58 5.99 5.96
C ASP A 119 9.09 5.72 7.38
N ALA A 120 9.94 4.70 7.52
CA ALA A 120 10.51 4.26 8.79
C ALA A 120 11.55 5.24 9.38
N SER A 121 12.02 6.23 8.59
CA SER A 121 12.95 7.28 9.02
C SER A 121 12.28 8.39 9.83
N MET A 122 10.95 8.45 9.80
CA MET A 122 10.16 9.43 10.57
C MET A 122 10.31 9.19 12.08
N GLY A 123 10.31 10.26 12.86
CA GLY A 123 10.30 10.17 14.33
C GLY A 123 9.00 9.60 14.89
N TYR A 124 9.06 9.07 16.11
CA TYR A 124 7.96 8.38 16.81
C TYR A 124 6.57 9.05 16.67
N GLU A 125 6.44 10.33 17.02
CA GLU A 125 5.15 11.04 17.01
C GLU A 125 4.52 11.11 15.61
N ALA A 126 5.35 11.32 14.59
CA ALA A 126 4.90 11.40 13.22
C ALA A 126 4.44 10.03 12.71
N ARG A 127 5.17 8.95 13.06
CA ARG A 127 4.76 7.57 12.75
C ARG A 127 3.41 7.22 13.38
N GLN A 128 3.24 7.48 14.69
CA GLN A 128 1.98 7.20 15.39
C GLN A 128 0.80 8.00 14.81
N THR A 129 1.03 9.28 14.49
CA THR A 129 0.00 10.14 13.89
C THR A 129 -0.46 9.60 12.54
N LEU A 130 0.48 9.24 11.66
CA LEU A 130 0.15 8.70 10.34
C LEU A 130 -0.57 7.34 10.42
N LEU A 131 -0.13 6.44 11.29
CA LEU A 131 -0.77 5.13 11.45
C LEU A 131 -2.18 5.26 12.04
N SER A 132 -2.36 6.14 13.03
CA SER A 132 -3.67 6.38 13.64
C SER A 132 -4.64 7.05 12.66
N GLN A 133 -4.24 8.12 11.98
CA GLN A 133 -5.12 8.87 11.07
C GLN A 133 -5.29 8.19 9.70
N GLY A 134 -4.26 7.48 9.22
CA GLY A 134 -4.24 6.85 7.91
C GLY A 134 -4.83 5.43 7.91
N PHE A 135 -4.53 4.66 8.95
CA PHE A 135 -4.85 3.23 9.03
C PHE A 135 -5.74 2.86 10.23
N GLY A 136 -5.94 3.78 11.18
CA GLY A 136 -6.86 3.57 12.30
C GLY A 136 -6.30 2.76 13.47
N PHE A 137 -4.97 2.67 13.63
CA PHE A 137 -4.34 1.93 14.73
C PHE A 137 -3.11 2.65 15.32
N CYS A 138 -2.74 2.29 16.55
CA CYS A 138 -1.49 2.70 17.20
C CYS A 138 -0.48 1.56 17.15
N CYS A 139 0.75 1.82 16.70
CA CYS A 139 1.78 0.79 16.61
C CYS A 139 2.44 0.56 17.97
N ASN A 140 2.60 -0.71 18.34
CA ASN A 140 3.22 -1.13 19.61
C ASN A 140 4.50 -1.95 19.39
N CYS A 141 5.16 -1.81 18.23
CA CYS A 141 6.43 -2.48 17.96
C CYS A 141 7.55 -2.00 18.91
N LEU A 142 8.69 -2.70 18.93
CA LEU A 142 9.81 -2.38 19.82
C LEU A 142 10.32 -0.94 19.65
N ARG A 143 10.47 -0.45 18.42
CA ARG A 143 10.87 0.95 18.15
C ARG A 143 9.86 1.96 18.72
N CYS A 144 8.56 1.66 18.60
CA CYS A 144 7.52 2.52 19.18
C CYS A 144 7.50 2.46 20.71
N GLN A 145 7.80 1.30 21.31
CA GLN A 145 7.89 1.18 22.78
C GLN A 145 9.09 1.96 23.33
N SER A 146 10.23 1.97 22.62
CA SER A 146 11.40 2.77 23.00
C SER A 146 11.27 4.26 22.67
N ARG A 147 10.21 4.66 21.93
CA ARG A 147 9.98 6.03 21.43
C ARG A 147 11.14 6.58 20.59
N ASP A 148 11.82 5.68 19.88
CA ASP A 148 12.78 6.01 18.82
C ASP A 148 12.00 6.36 17.55
#